data_AF-A0A7K2Z7K4-F1
#
_entry.id   AF-A0A7K2Z7K4-F1
#
_cell.length_a   1.000
_cell.length_b   1.000
_cell.length_c   1.000
_cell.angle_alpha   90.00
_cell.angle_beta   90.00
_cell.angle_gamma   90.00
#
_symmetry.space_group_name_H-M   'P 1'
#
loop_
_entity.id
_entity.type
_entity.pdbx_description
1 polymer ?
#
loop_
_entity_poly.entity_id
_entity_poly.type
_entity_poly.pdbx_seq_one_letter_code
_entity_poly.pdbx_strand_id
1 'polypeptide(L)'
;MLLFQTAELRALLGTPISDERAQLAHDLAEDAIVGEVGERISAPPQRGIKTVALSVAARILTNPQGVRSEQAGGMLVSYTDAQTGVVLSDDELRRLRRAVGMSAGAGMLSIAPEEASYPTSVWRPV
;
A
#
# COMPACT_ATOMS: atom_id res chain seq x y z
N MET A 1 7.33 -14.18 10.58
CA MET A 1 8.69 -13.62 10.78
C MET A 1 8.56 -12.19 11.26
N LEU A 2 9.29 -11.77 12.30
CA LEU A 2 9.15 -10.40 12.82
C LEU A 2 9.78 -9.36 11.87
N LEU A 3 8.95 -8.61 11.14
CA LEU A 3 9.37 -7.58 10.17
C LEU A 3 9.65 -6.22 10.81
N PHE A 4 8.89 -5.89 11.85
CA PHE A 4 9.01 -4.66 12.63
C PHE A 4 8.46 -4.90 14.05
N GLN A 5 8.77 -4.00 14.98
CA GLN A 5 8.23 -4.07 16.34
C GLN A 5 6.93 -3.25 16.46
N THR A 6 6.00 -3.71 17.29
CA THR A 6 4.76 -2.98 17.61
C THR A 6 5.01 -1.57 18.13
N ALA A 7 6.09 -1.38 18.89
CA ALA A 7 6.49 -0.06 19.39
C ALA A 7 6.82 0.93 18.27
N GLU A 8 7.37 0.43 17.15
CA GLU A 8 7.74 1.26 16.00
C GLU A 8 6.51 1.67 15.20
N LEU A 9 5.53 0.76 15.06
CA LEU A 9 4.25 1.07 14.45
C LEU A 9 3.46 2.10 15.28
N ARG A 10 3.46 1.96 16.61
CA ARG A 10 2.88 2.94 17.54
C ARG A 10 3.56 4.30 17.42
N ALA A 11 4.89 4.32 17.39
CA ALA A 11 5.66 5.55 17.24
C ALA A 11 5.37 6.24 15.88
N LEU A 12 5.20 5.46 14.81
CA LEU A 12 4.89 5.98 13.48
C LEU A 12 3.49 6.58 13.40
N LEU A 13 2.49 5.93 13.99
CA LEU A 13 1.09 6.38 13.93
C LEU A 13 0.79 7.53 14.89
N GLY A 14 1.56 7.67 15.98
CA GLY A 14 1.31 8.66 17.02
C GLY A 14 0.01 8.42 17.82
N THR A 15 -0.65 7.28 17.61
CA THR A 15 -1.92 6.92 18.25
C THR A 15 -1.82 5.59 18.99
N PRO A 16 -2.54 5.42 20.11
CA PRO A 16 -2.61 4.13 20.79
C PRO A 16 -3.32 3.10 19.90
N ILE A 17 -2.66 1.96 19.67
CA ILE A 17 -3.22 0.79 18.99
C ILE A 17 -3.14 -0.41 19.93
N SER A 18 -4.18 -1.25 19.94
CA SER A 18 -4.17 -2.52 20.68
C SER A 18 -3.15 -3.49 20.08
N ASP A 19 -2.62 -4.38 20.90
CA ASP A 19 -1.66 -5.40 20.44
C ASP A 19 -2.28 -6.31 19.37
N GLU A 20 -3.55 -6.67 19.51
CA GLU A 20 -4.28 -7.47 18.52
C GLU A 20 -4.33 -6.80 17.14
N ARG A 21 -4.59 -5.49 17.10
CA ARG A 21 -4.61 -4.73 15.84
C ARG A 21 -3.23 -4.59 15.22
N ALA A 22 -2.21 -4.40 16.07
CA ALA A 22 -0.83 -4.34 15.60
C ALA A 22 -0.37 -5.68 15.03
N GLN A 23 -0.75 -6.80 15.67
CA GLN A 23 -0.44 -8.14 15.21
C GLN A 23 -1.13 -8.44 13.88
N LEU A 24 -2.43 -8.15 13.77
CA LEU A 24 -3.16 -8.33 12.52
C LEU A 24 -2.53 -7.53 11.37
N ALA A 25 -2.14 -6.27 11.63
CA ALA A 25 -1.49 -5.45 10.61
C ALA A 25 -0.10 -5.99 10.23
N HIS A 26 0.62 -6.61 11.16
CA HIS A 26 1.88 -7.28 10.90
C HIS A 26 1.69 -8.55 10.05
N ASP A 27 0.73 -9.41 10.39
CA ASP A 27 0.44 -10.65 9.67
C ASP A 27 0.04 -10.34 8.21
N LEU A 28 -0.86 -9.36 8.01
CA LEU A 28 -1.29 -8.96 6.67
C LEU A 28 -0.17 -8.31 5.84
N ALA A 29 0.71 -7.53 6.48
CA ALA A 29 1.87 -6.96 5.80
C ALA A 29 2.90 -8.04 5.46
N GLU A 30 3.08 -9.04 6.34
CA GLU A 30 3.95 -10.18 6.09
C GLU A 30 3.45 -11.00 4.90
N ASP A 31 2.17 -11.37 4.86
CA ASP A 31 1.58 -12.12 3.76
C ASP A 31 1.74 -11.40 2.41
N ALA A 32 1.49 -10.08 2.37
CA ALA A 32 1.64 -9.28 1.16
C ALA A 32 3.10 -9.22 0.67
N ILE A 33 4.05 -9.08 1.60
CA ILE A 33 5.48 -9.01 1.27
C ILE A 33 6.01 -10.37 0.85
N VAL A 34 5.71 -11.43 1.61
CA VAL A 34 6.14 -12.81 1.30
C VAL A 34 5.51 -13.29 -0.01
N GLY A 35 4.26 -12.94 -0.28
CA GLY A 35 3.61 -13.23 -1.55
C GLY A 35 4.33 -12.63 -2.77
N GLU A 36 4.95 -11.46 -2.60
CA GLU A 36 5.68 -10.77 -3.67
C GLU A 36 7.13 -11.27 -3.85
N VAL A 37 7.90 -11.41 -2.76
CA VAL A 37 9.33 -11.75 -2.86
C VAL A 37 9.68 -13.21 -2.60
N GLY A 38 8.75 -13.97 -2.02
CA GLY A 38 8.95 -15.36 -1.62
C GLY A 38 10.04 -15.52 -0.55
N GLU A 39 10.83 -16.59 -0.67
CA GLU A 39 11.90 -16.95 0.28
C GLU A 39 13.15 -16.07 0.21
N ARG A 40 13.13 -15.00 -0.57
CA ARG A 40 14.31 -14.13 -0.75
C ARG A 40 14.55 -13.19 0.43
N ILE A 41 13.69 -13.19 1.44
CA ILE A 41 13.87 -12.38 2.65
C ILE A 41 14.88 -13.08 3.57
N SER A 42 15.92 -12.34 3.98
CA SER A 42 16.93 -12.85 4.91
C SER A 42 16.48 -12.70 6.37
N ALA A 43 17.11 -13.45 7.27
CA ALA A 43 17.02 -13.23 8.71
C ALA A 43 18.41 -12.79 9.24
N PRO A 44 18.61 -11.53 9.69
CA PRO A 44 17.61 -10.45 9.78
C PRO A 44 17.18 -9.89 8.41
N PRO A 45 16.00 -9.24 8.31
CA PRO A 45 15.49 -8.70 7.06
C PRO A 45 16.42 -7.65 6.46
N GLN A 46 16.56 -7.66 5.14
CA GLN A 46 17.37 -6.70 4.41
C GLN A 46 16.87 -5.27 4.64
N ARG A 47 17.80 -4.30 4.50
CA ARG A 47 17.46 -2.87 4.62
C ARG A 47 16.41 -2.49 3.58
N GLY A 48 15.38 -1.77 4.01
CA GLY A 48 14.25 -1.33 3.17
C GLY A 48 12.98 -2.16 3.33
N ILE A 49 13.09 -3.45 3.70
CA ILE A 49 11.90 -4.28 3.95
C ILE A 49 11.10 -3.73 5.14
N LYS A 50 11.80 -3.42 6.23
CA LYS A 50 11.18 -2.84 7.43
C LYS A 50 10.40 -1.56 7.15
N THR A 51 10.94 -0.67 6.33
CA THR A 51 10.27 0.60 5.98
C THR A 51 9.00 0.38 5.16
N VAL A 52 9.01 -0.60 4.26
CA VAL A 52 7.83 -0.99 3.48
C VAL A 52 6.80 -1.68 4.38
N ALA A 53 7.23 -2.59 5.23
CA ALA A 53 6.34 -3.28 6.17
C ALA A 53 5.64 -2.30 7.12
N LEU A 54 6.36 -1.30 7.64
CA LEU A 54 5.77 -0.24 8.48
C LEU A 54 4.80 0.67 7.69
N SER A 55 5.11 1.03 6.44
CA SER A 55 4.21 1.88 5.63
C SER A 55 2.91 1.15 5.28
N VAL A 56 3.03 -0.14 4.93
CA VAL A 56 1.88 -1.01 4.66
C VAL A 56 1.04 -1.19 5.92
N ALA A 57 1.65 -1.53 7.06
CA ALA A 57 0.94 -1.68 8.33
C ALA A 57 0.22 -0.39 8.76
N ALA A 58 0.86 0.77 8.61
CA ALA A 58 0.24 2.06 8.90
C ALA A 58 -0.95 2.34 7.96
N ARG A 59 -0.86 1.97 6.68
CA ARG A 59 -1.95 2.12 5.70
C ARG A 59 -3.13 1.21 6.04
N ILE A 60 -2.89 -0.05 6.38
CA ILE A 60 -3.94 -1.01 6.78
C ILE A 60 -4.77 -0.43 7.92
N LEU A 61 -4.11 0.19 8.90
CA LEU A 61 -4.76 0.72 10.08
C LEU A 61 -5.47 2.07 9.85
N THR A 62 -5.02 2.88 8.90
CA THR A 62 -5.58 4.21 8.60
C THR A 62 -6.64 4.19 7.50
N ASN A 63 -6.53 3.28 6.53
CA ASN A 63 -7.45 3.17 5.40
C ASN A 63 -7.76 1.71 5.07
N PRO A 64 -8.51 1.01 5.94
CA PRO A 64 -8.84 -0.40 5.72
C PRO A 64 -9.74 -0.64 4.49
N GLN A 65 -10.42 0.41 4.00
CA GLN A 65 -11.35 0.34 2.85
C GLN A 65 -10.68 0.73 1.52
N GLY A 66 -9.40 1.10 1.52
CA GLY A 66 -8.66 1.41 0.29
C GLY A 66 -9.15 2.66 -0.46
N VAL A 67 -9.79 3.61 0.22
CA VAL A 67 -10.32 4.84 -0.40
C VAL A 67 -9.18 5.64 -1.05
N ARG A 68 -9.25 5.83 -2.37
CA ARG A 68 -8.27 6.59 -3.17
C ARG A 68 -8.69 8.05 -3.40
N SER A 69 -9.99 8.33 -3.41
CA SER A 69 -10.55 9.66 -3.63
C SER A 69 -11.88 9.84 -2.90
N GLU A 70 -12.01 10.97 -2.21
CA GLU A 70 -13.24 11.42 -1.55
C GLU A 70 -13.50 12.87 -1.97
N GLN A 71 -14.69 13.16 -2.53
CA GLN A 71 -15.08 14.52 -2.90
C GLN A 71 -16.49 14.82 -2.38
N ALA A 72 -16.65 15.76 -1.45
CA ALA A 72 -17.96 16.14 -0.90
C ALA A 72 -18.62 17.30 -1.69
N GLY A 73 -19.82 17.05 -2.25
CA GLY A 73 -20.56 17.94 -3.17
C GLY A 73 -21.43 17.14 -4.16
N GLY A 74 -21.40 17.46 -5.47
CA GLY A 74 -21.78 16.53 -6.54
C GLY A 74 -20.86 15.30 -6.53
N MET A 75 -21.08 14.43 -5.55
CA MET A 75 -20.09 13.59 -4.91
C MET A 75 -19.94 12.26 -5.64
N LEU A 76 -18.84 12.10 -6.38
CA LEU A 76 -18.39 10.80 -6.86
C LEU A 76 -17.49 10.19 -5.80
N VAL A 77 -18.03 9.22 -5.07
CA VAL A 77 -17.23 8.31 -4.23
C VAL A 77 -16.94 7.08 -5.06
N SER A 78 -15.68 6.90 -5.45
CA SER A 78 -15.26 5.72 -6.19
C SER A 78 -14.72 4.70 -5.19
N TYR A 79 -15.61 3.82 -4.74
CA TYR A 79 -15.20 2.63 -3.99
C TYR A 79 -14.54 1.66 -4.97
N THR A 80 -13.32 1.22 -4.66
CA THR A 80 -12.85 -0.03 -5.25
C THR A 80 -13.61 -1.16 -4.56
N ASP A 81 -14.60 -1.73 -5.24
CA ASP A 81 -15.38 -2.91 -4.80
C ASP A 81 -14.54 -4.21 -4.79
N ALA A 82 -13.22 -4.07 -4.86
CA ALA A 82 -12.32 -5.17 -4.62
C ALA A 82 -11.97 -5.15 -3.13
N GLN A 83 -12.59 -6.05 -2.37
CA GLN A 83 -11.95 -6.68 -1.20
C GLN A 83 -10.67 -7.44 -1.61
N THR A 84 -9.88 -6.93 -2.55
CA THR A 84 -8.47 -7.23 -2.64
C THR A 84 -7.90 -6.85 -1.30
N GLY A 85 -7.29 -7.80 -0.60
CA GLY A 85 -6.67 -7.58 0.70
C GLY A 85 -5.56 -6.52 0.66
N VAL A 86 -4.49 -6.73 1.42
CA VAL A 86 -3.41 -5.76 1.44
C VAL A 86 -2.63 -5.79 0.14
N VAL A 87 -2.90 -4.83 -0.74
CA VAL A 87 -2.16 -4.64 -1.99
C VAL A 87 -1.00 -3.68 -1.77
N LEU A 88 0.19 -4.07 -2.22
CA LEU A 88 1.37 -3.21 -2.24
C LEU A 88 1.25 -2.17 -3.35
N SER A 89 1.58 -0.92 -3.04
CA SER A 89 1.68 0.13 -4.07
C SER A 89 2.89 -0.09 -4.98
N ASP A 90 2.89 0.52 -6.17
CA ASP A 90 4.00 0.39 -7.14
C ASP A 90 5.34 0.88 -6.58
N ASP A 91 5.32 1.90 -5.72
CA ASP A 91 6.52 2.39 -5.04
C ASP A 91 7.02 1.41 -3.98
N GLU A 92 6.11 0.78 -3.24
CA GLU A 92 6.45 -0.26 -2.26
C GLU A 92 7.03 -1.49 -2.96
N LEU A 93 6.40 -1.94 -4.05
CA LEU A 93 6.90 -3.04 -4.89
C LEU A 93 8.30 -2.75 -5.42
N ARG A 94 8.54 -1.55 -5.95
CA ARG A 94 9.87 -1.15 -6.44
C ARG A 94 10.92 -1.14 -5.35
N ARG A 95 10.60 -0.60 -4.17
CA ARG A 95 11.52 -0.60 -3.02
C ARG A 95 11.80 -2.02 -2.51
N LEU A 96 10.76 -2.85 -2.43
CA LEU A 96 10.86 -4.23 -1.96
C LEU A 96 11.71 -5.09 -2.90
N ARG A 97 11.43 -5.05 -4.21
CA ARG A 97 12.23 -5.76 -5.22
C ARG A 97 13.69 -5.33 -5.22
N ARG A 98 13.95 -4.01 -5.08
CA ARG A 98 15.31 -3.47 -4.95
C ARG A 98 16.02 -3.98 -3.70
N ALA A 99 15.34 -4.00 -2.55
CA ALA A 99 15.92 -4.46 -1.29
C ALA A 99 16.36 -5.93 -1.33
N VAL A 100 15.69 -6.72 -2.16
CA VAL A 100 15.88 -8.16 -2.28
C VAL A 100 16.74 -8.54 -3.50
N GLY A 101 17.24 -7.56 -4.24
CA GLY A 101 18.08 -7.79 -5.42
C GLY A 101 17.33 -8.39 -6.61
N MET A 102 15.99 -8.37 -6.59
CA MET A 102 15.19 -8.65 -7.78
C MET A 102 15.39 -7.51 -8.76
N SER A 103 15.48 -7.82 -10.06
CA SER A 103 15.47 -6.78 -11.08
C SER A 103 14.22 -5.94 -10.88
N ALA A 104 14.41 -4.68 -10.48
CA ALA A 104 13.36 -3.68 -10.59
C ALA A 104 13.16 -3.50 -12.09
N GLY A 105 12.28 -4.31 -12.68
CA GLY A 105 12.10 -4.37 -14.12
C GLY A 105 12.06 -2.95 -14.68
N ALA A 106 12.91 -2.67 -15.66
CA ALA A 106 12.93 -1.42 -16.42
C ALA A 106 11.66 -1.26 -17.31
N GLY A 107 10.52 -1.78 -16.85
CA GLY A 107 9.38 -2.13 -17.69
C GLY A 107 8.02 -2.03 -16.99
N MET A 108 7.85 -1.13 -16.03
CA MET A 108 6.52 -0.51 -15.84
C MET A 108 6.58 0.90 -16.42
N LEU A 109 6.73 0.95 -17.74
CA LEU A 109 6.21 2.08 -18.48
C LEU A 109 4.69 1.92 -18.38
N SER A 110 4.06 2.72 -17.51
CA SER A 110 2.60 2.82 -17.51
C SER A 110 2.22 3.41 -18.87
N ILE A 111 1.88 2.54 -19.82
CA ILE A 111 1.28 2.93 -21.10
C ILE A 111 -0.19 3.35 -20.89
N ALA A 112 -0.75 3.10 -19.70
CA ALA A 112 -1.99 3.75 -19.30
C ALA A 112 -1.74 5.27 -19.36
N PRO A 113 -2.48 6.02 -20.19
CA PRO A 113 -2.32 7.46 -20.26
C PRO A 113 -2.49 8.02 -18.85
N GLU A 114 -1.59 8.94 -18.44
CA GLU A 114 -1.87 9.83 -17.31
C GLU A 114 -3.27 10.39 -17.56
N GLU A 115 -4.19 10.14 -16.63
CA GLU A 115 -5.62 10.40 -16.73
C GLU A 115 -5.93 11.54 -17.72
N ALA A 116 -6.31 11.17 -18.94
CA ALA A 116 -6.87 12.12 -19.88
C ALA A 116 -8.22 12.53 -19.31
N SER A 117 -8.23 13.58 -18.49
CA SER A 117 -9.45 14.26 -18.10
C SER A 117 -10.00 14.94 -19.36
N TYR A 118 -10.88 14.23 -20.07
CA TYR A 118 -11.64 14.86 -21.14
C TYR A 118 -12.54 15.91 -20.49
N PRO A 119 -12.51 17.19 -20.93
CA PRO A 119 -13.45 18.16 -20.42
C PRO A 119 -14.86 17.73 -20.84
N THR A 120 -15.65 17.24 -19.89
CA THR A 120 -17.07 16.98 -20.09
C THR A 120 -17.81 18.31 -20.07
N SER A 121 -17.96 18.94 -21.23
CA SER A 121 -18.89 20.06 -21.37
C SER A 121 -20.32 19.54 -21.34
N VAL A 122 -21.12 19.98 -20.37
CA VAL A 122 -22.55 19.71 -20.34
C VAL A 122 -23.21 20.49 -21.48
N TRP A 123 -23.86 19.79 -22.42
CA TRP A 123 -24.61 20.44 -23.49
C TRP A 123 -25.76 21.27 -22.89
N ARG A 124 -25.85 22.54 -23.26
CA ARG A 124 -27.00 23.42 -22.96
C ARG A 124 -27.69 23.80 -24.28
N PRO A 125 -29.00 23.55 -24.43
CA PRO A 125 -29.75 24.15 -25.52
C PRO A 125 -29.85 25.67 -25.30
N VAL A 126 -29.66 26.43 -26.39
CA VAL A 126 -30.01 27.86 -26.47
C VAL A 126 -31.44 27.97 -26.99
#